data_AF-A0A562JEP1-F1
#
_entry.id   AF-A0A562JEP1-F1
#
_cell.length_a   1.000
_cell.length_b   1.000
_cell.length_c   1.000
_cell.angle_alpha   90.00
_cell.angle_beta   90.00
_cell.angle_gamma   90.00
#
_symmetry.space_group_name_H-M   'P 1'
#
loop_
_entity.id
_entity.type
_entity.pdbx_description
1 polymer ?
#
loop_
_entity_poly.entity_id
_entity_poly.type
_entity_poly.pdbx_seq_one_letter_code
_entity_poly.pdbx_strand_id
1 'polypeptide(L)'
;MKKKLFIFGAIIIFFLIFITVDRTQLHNLYNKQITLPTDKITSGEVSDSRIGGKLSHELSSTELNGFINFFNSCNITERECRKISGKHTSISDSSDITLQMNNGTAIYFMAFWDGEIYVTDEYSSKYYSLYDTRLLNYIFGMGECLYSKVN
;
A
#
# COMPACT_ATOMS: atom_id res chain seq x y z
N MET A 1 1.97 2.47 61.92
CA MET A 1 2.12 3.16 60.61
C MET A 1 2.58 2.19 59.51
N LYS A 2 1.73 1.29 58.98
CA LYS A 2 2.13 0.28 57.96
C LYS A 2 1.25 0.22 56.69
N LYS A 3 0.35 1.19 56.46
CA LYS A 3 -0.60 1.17 55.31
C LYS A 3 -0.16 1.97 54.08
N LYS A 4 0.92 2.75 54.15
CA LYS A 4 1.34 3.65 53.05
C LYS A 4 2.32 3.02 52.04
N LEU A 5 2.89 1.85 52.34
CA LEU A 5 3.92 1.24 51.47
C LEU A 5 3.35 0.42 50.30
N PHE A 6 2.09 -0.02 50.38
CA PHE A 6 1.49 -0.90 49.37
C PHE A 6 0.93 -0.17 48.12
N ILE A 7 0.71 1.14 48.20
CA ILE A 7 0.09 1.89 47.09
C ILE A 7 1.11 2.22 46.00
N PHE A 8 2.37 2.47 46.35
CA PHE A 8 3.42 2.79 45.38
C PHE A 8 3.83 1.59 44.51
N GLY A 9 3.83 0.37 45.05
CA GLY A 9 4.13 -0.84 44.28
C GLY A 9 3.08 -1.16 43.21
N ALA A 10 1.80 -0.97 43.53
CA ALA A 10 0.70 -1.21 42.58
C ALA A 10 0.71 -0.23 41.41
N ILE A 11 1.04 1.05 41.65
CA ILE A 11 1.12 2.08 40.60
C ILE A 11 2.27 1.79 39.63
N ILE A 12 3.44 1.38 40.14
CA ILE A 12 4.61 1.05 39.30
C ILE A 12 4.32 -0.18 38.42
N ILE A 13 3.65 -1.20 38.97
CA ILE A 13 3.26 -2.39 38.22
C ILE A 13 2.22 -2.04 37.14
N PHE A 14 1.22 -1.20 37.45
CA PHE A 14 0.25 -0.73 36.45
C PHE A 14 0.92 0.08 35.34
N PHE A 15 1.87 0.96 35.67
CA PHE A 15 2.62 1.75 34.68
C PHE A 15 3.49 0.86 33.78
N LEU A 16 4.17 -0.14 34.35
CA LEU A 16 4.96 -1.09 33.58
C LEU A 16 4.08 -1.95 32.65
N ILE A 17 2.93 -2.42 33.13
CA ILE A 17 1.97 -3.16 32.29
C ILE A 17 1.45 -2.28 31.16
N PHE A 18 1.08 -1.03 31.43
CA PHE A 18 0.64 -0.08 30.40
C PHE A 18 1.74 0.14 29.35
N ILE A 19 2.98 0.43 29.76
CA ILE A 19 4.10 0.62 28.80
C ILE A 19 4.36 -0.64 27.97
N THR A 20 4.22 -1.82 28.55
CA THR A 20 4.50 -3.09 27.86
C THR A 20 3.37 -3.48 26.91
N VAL A 21 2.11 -3.29 27.31
CA VAL A 21 0.93 -3.52 26.45
C VAL A 21 0.95 -2.54 25.28
N ASP A 22 1.25 -1.28 25.53
CA ASP A 22 1.30 -0.24 24.50
C ASP A 22 2.40 -0.52 23.47
N ARG A 23 3.61 -0.89 23.91
CA ARG A 23 4.69 -1.32 22.99
C ARG A 23 4.34 -2.57 22.19
N THR A 24 3.65 -3.53 22.79
CA THR A 24 3.28 -4.78 22.10
C THR A 24 2.19 -4.53 21.06
N GLN A 25 1.21 -3.68 21.37
CA GLN A 25 0.19 -3.27 20.41
C GLN A 25 0.77 -2.42 19.28
N LEU A 26 1.65 -1.47 19.61
CA LEU A 26 2.35 -0.66 18.61
C LEU A 26 3.20 -1.53 17.67
N HIS A 27 3.96 -2.47 18.23
CA HIS A 27 4.78 -3.41 17.45
C HIS A 27 3.91 -4.31 16.55
N ASN A 28 2.75 -4.75 17.02
CA ASN A 28 1.82 -5.56 16.23
C ASN A 28 1.10 -4.74 15.14
N LEU A 29 0.84 -3.44 15.38
CA LEU A 29 0.33 -2.52 14.36
C LEU A 29 1.35 -2.32 13.24
N TYR A 30 2.60 -1.99 13.58
CA TYR A 30 3.66 -1.77 12.58
C TYR A 30 3.99 -3.01 11.73
N ASN A 31 3.75 -4.22 12.25
CA ASN A 31 4.03 -5.45 11.52
C ASN A 31 2.78 -6.04 10.85
N LYS A 32 1.65 -5.33 10.89
CA LYS A 32 0.44 -5.78 10.21
C LYS A 32 0.68 -5.79 8.71
N GLN A 33 0.49 -6.94 8.09
CA GLN A 33 0.56 -7.09 6.64
C GLN A 33 -0.59 -6.32 5.98
N ILE A 34 -0.25 -5.64 4.90
CA ILE A 34 -1.18 -4.96 4.00
C ILE A 34 -1.53 -5.94 2.89
N THR A 35 -2.81 -6.20 2.70
CA THR A 35 -3.32 -7.13 1.69
C THR A 35 -4.44 -6.49 0.90
N LEU A 36 -4.48 -6.76 -0.40
CA LEU A 36 -5.59 -6.39 -1.25
C LEU A 36 -6.78 -7.34 -1.04
N PRO A 37 -7.99 -6.81 -0.80
CA PRO A 37 -9.19 -7.62 -0.57
C PRO A 37 -9.79 -8.13 -1.89
N THR A 38 -9.35 -9.30 -2.34
CA THR A 38 -9.74 -9.88 -3.65
C THR A 38 -11.26 -9.94 -3.87
N ASP A 39 -12.03 -10.24 -2.83
CA ASP A 39 -13.50 -10.36 -2.91
C ASP A 39 -14.23 -9.02 -3.06
N LYS A 40 -13.53 -7.91 -2.86
CA LYS A 40 -14.07 -6.56 -2.97
C LYS A 40 -13.70 -5.86 -4.28
N ILE A 41 -12.65 -6.32 -4.96
CA ILE A 41 -12.16 -5.72 -6.20
C ILE A 41 -12.96 -6.29 -7.38
N THR A 42 -13.56 -5.42 -8.19
CA THR A 42 -14.44 -5.81 -9.30
C THR A 42 -13.78 -5.71 -10.67
N SER A 43 -12.86 -4.76 -10.84
CA SER A 43 -12.11 -4.57 -12.09
C SER A 43 -10.79 -3.84 -11.80
N GLY A 44 -9.92 -3.77 -12.80
CA GLY A 44 -8.73 -2.96 -12.73
C GLY A 44 -8.26 -2.48 -14.10
N GLU A 45 -7.45 -1.44 -14.11
CA GLU A 45 -6.85 -0.86 -15.31
C GLU A 45 -5.35 -0.68 -15.05
N VAL A 46 -4.54 -0.96 -16.07
CA VAL A 46 -3.16 -0.48 -16.14
C VAL A 46 -3.08 0.68 -17.12
N SER A 47 -2.33 1.72 -16.77
CA SER A 47 -2.06 2.82 -17.68
C SER A 47 -0.62 3.30 -17.59
N ASP A 48 -0.08 3.80 -18.70
CA ASP A 48 1.26 4.38 -18.77
C ASP A 48 1.13 5.78 -19.36
N SER A 49 1.58 6.77 -18.59
CA SER A 49 1.58 8.18 -18.98
C SER A 49 2.99 8.58 -19.35
N ARG A 50 3.19 8.93 -20.62
CA ARG A 50 4.46 9.45 -21.14
C ARG A 50 4.22 10.70 -21.97
N ILE A 51 5.28 11.47 -22.22
CA ILE A 51 5.24 12.63 -23.13
C ILE A 51 4.64 12.21 -24.49
N GLY A 52 3.43 12.68 -24.78
CA GLY A 52 2.71 12.41 -26.04
C GLY A 52 1.37 11.69 -25.90
N GLY A 53 1.02 11.16 -24.73
CA GLY A 53 -0.31 10.57 -24.49
C GLY A 53 -0.35 9.58 -23.33
N LYS A 54 -1.57 9.14 -22.98
CA LYS A 54 -1.82 8.09 -21.99
C LYS A 54 -2.30 6.84 -22.72
N LEU A 55 -1.61 5.72 -22.53
CA LEU A 55 -2.12 4.40 -22.93
C LEU A 55 -2.78 3.75 -21.73
N SER A 56 -3.89 3.05 -21.95
CA SER A 56 -4.52 2.23 -20.91
C SER A 56 -5.06 0.92 -21.46
N HIS A 57 -5.16 -0.07 -20.58
CA HIS A 57 -5.73 -1.39 -20.85
C HIS A 57 -6.50 -1.84 -19.62
N GLU A 58 -7.78 -2.19 -19.82
CA GLU A 58 -8.57 -2.85 -18.79
C GLU A 58 -8.02 -4.25 -18.57
N LEU A 59 -7.70 -4.57 -17.32
CA LEU A 59 -7.13 -5.85 -16.95
C LEU A 59 -8.15 -6.96 -17.15
N SER A 60 -7.77 -8.00 -17.88
CA SER A 60 -8.49 -9.26 -17.87
C SER A 60 -8.53 -9.84 -16.45
N SER A 61 -9.51 -10.72 -16.17
CA SER A 61 -9.62 -11.36 -14.85
C SER A 61 -8.33 -12.10 -14.44
N THR A 62 -7.59 -12.66 -15.39
CA THR A 62 -6.29 -13.31 -15.14
C THR A 62 -5.22 -12.30 -14.75
N GLU A 63 -5.11 -11.19 -15.47
CA GLU A 63 -4.14 -10.12 -15.17
C GLU A 63 -4.44 -9.46 -13.81
N LEU A 64 -5.72 -9.17 -13.54
CA LEU A 64 -6.17 -8.60 -12.26
C LEU A 64 -5.83 -9.52 -11.08
N ASN A 65 -6.20 -10.80 -11.17
CA ASN A 65 -5.87 -11.78 -10.13
C ASN A 65 -4.35 -11.97 -9.99
N GLY A 66 -3.62 -11.92 -11.11
CA GLY A 66 -2.15 -11.95 -11.12
C GLY A 66 -1.55 -10.80 -10.31
N PHE A 67 -2.00 -9.56 -10.56
CA PHE A 67 -1.56 -8.39 -9.81
C PHE A 67 -1.89 -8.50 -8.31
N ILE A 68 -3.13 -8.85 -7.96
CA ILE A 68 -3.56 -8.96 -6.56
C ILE A 68 -2.71 -10.01 -5.81
N ASN A 69 -2.52 -11.19 -6.42
CA ASN A 69 -1.71 -12.25 -5.85
C ASN A 69 -0.25 -11.82 -5.71
N PHE A 70 0.30 -11.14 -6.72
CA PHE A 70 1.67 -10.65 -6.66
C PHE A 70 1.87 -9.62 -5.55
N PHE A 71 0.98 -8.62 -5.45
CA PHE A 71 1.02 -7.62 -4.37
C PHE A 71 0.99 -8.30 -3.00
N ASN A 72 0.03 -9.21 -2.79
CA ASN A 72 -0.10 -9.95 -1.52
C ASN A 72 1.16 -10.79 -1.21
N SER A 73 1.81 -11.35 -2.24
CA SER A 73 3.06 -12.11 -2.09
C SER A 73 4.28 -11.25 -1.75
N CYS A 74 4.22 -9.93 -1.98
CA CYS A 74 5.28 -9.02 -1.59
C CYS A 74 5.41 -8.92 -0.06
N ASN A 75 4.40 -9.34 0.70
CA ASN A 75 4.37 -9.35 2.17
C ASN A 75 4.64 -7.97 2.79
N ILE A 76 4.12 -6.93 2.14
CA ILE A 76 4.29 -5.53 2.56
C ILE A 76 3.55 -5.31 3.89
N THR A 77 4.21 -4.64 4.82
CA THR A 77 3.72 -4.33 6.17
C THR A 77 3.54 -2.83 6.36
N GLU A 78 2.77 -2.43 7.38
CA GLU A 78 2.58 -1.00 7.73
C GLU A 78 3.91 -0.27 8.05
N ARG A 79 4.96 -0.99 8.45
CA ARG A 79 6.32 -0.43 8.66
C ARG A 79 6.97 0.05 7.37
N GLU A 80 6.64 -0.55 6.25
CA GLU A 80 7.22 -0.20 4.95
C GLU A 80 6.55 1.02 4.32
N CYS A 81 5.34 1.37 4.80
CA CYS A 81 4.65 2.58 4.40
C CYS A 81 5.43 3.82 4.81
N ARG A 82 5.70 4.69 3.82
CA ARG A 82 6.30 6.00 4.04
C ARG A 82 5.30 7.10 3.77
N LYS A 83 5.57 8.28 4.31
CA LYS A 83 4.86 9.48 3.88
C LYS A 83 5.17 9.75 2.41
N ILE A 84 4.14 10.12 1.65
CA ILE A 84 4.26 10.58 0.26
C ILE A 84 5.29 11.72 0.18
N SER A 85 6.28 11.56 -0.70
CA SER A 85 7.38 12.52 -0.82
C SER A 85 6.93 13.88 -1.37
N GLY A 86 5.90 13.90 -2.21
CA GLY A 86 5.42 15.09 -2.91
C GLY A 86 6.34 15.56 -4.04
N LYS A 87 7.31 14.73 -4.45
CA LYS A 87 8.23 15.04 -5.55
C LYS A 87 7.57 14.92 -6.92
N HIS A 88 6.61 14.01 -7.04
CA HIS A 88 5.88 13.76 -8.27
C HIS A 88 4.60 14.57 -8.33
N THR A 89 4.24 14.98 -9.54
CA THR A 89 3.05 15.78 -9.84
C THR A 89 2.20 15.06 -10.89
N SER A 90 1.05 15.63 -11.25
CA SER A 90 0.15 15.06 -12.27
C SER A 90 0.75 14.96 -13.67
N ILE A 91 1.93 15.54 -13.92
CA ILE A 91 2.64 15.46 -15.21
C ILE A 91 3.88 14.56 -15.15
N SER A 92 4.15 13.92 -14.00
CA SER A 92 5.27 13.00 -13.87
C SER A 92 4.97 11.72 -14.63
N ASP A 93 5.94 11.23 -15.41
CA ASP A 93 5.83 9.95 -16.07
C ASP A 93 5.69 8.83 -15.03
N SER A 94 4.64 8.02 -15.17
CA SER A 94 4.35 6.91 -14.27
C SER A 94 3.62 5.79 -15.01
N SER A 95 3.80 4.58 -14.48
CA SER A 95 2.90 3.48 -14.77
C SER A 95 1.98 3.28 -13.58
N ASP A 96 0.68 3.25 -13.87
CA ASP A 96 -0.35 3.27 -12.86
C ASP A 96 -1.18 2.00 -12.92
N ILE A 97 -1.57 1.48 -11.76
CA ILE A 97 -2.61 0.47 -11.61
C ILE A 97 -3.76 1.07 -10.82
N THR A 98 -4.97 1.01 -11.37
CA THR A 98 -6.20 1.37 -10.67
C THR A 98 -7.02 0.12 -10.42
N LEU A 99 -7.44 -0.12 -9.19
CA LEU A 99 -8.33 -1.21 -8.80
C LEU A 99 -9.67 -0.63 -8.35
N GLN A 100 -10.75 -1.02 -9.02
CA GLN A 100 -12.10 -0.57 -8.67
C GLN A 100 -12.74 -1.54 -7.68
N MET A 101 -13.37 -0.98 -6.65
CA MET A 101 -14.01 -1.72 -5.58
C MET A 101 -15.53 -1.76 -5.78
N ASN A 102 -16.18 -2.80 -5.26
CA ASN A 102 -17.64 -2.98 -5.37
C ASN A 102 -18.47 -1.90 -4.67
N ASN A 103 -17.88 -1.11 -3.78
CA ASN A 103 -18.52 0.00 -3.08
C ASN A 103 -18.30 1.36 -3.79
N GLY A 104 -17.71 1.36 -4.99
CA GLY A 104 -17.45 2.57 -5.79
C GLY A 104 -16.19 3.34 -5.40
N THR A 105 -15.38 2.83 -4.45
CA THR A 105 -14.05 3.38 -4.15
C THR A 105 -12.98 2.73 -5.02
N ALA A 106 -11.77 3.29 -5.03
CA ALA A 106 -10.65 2.72 -5.75
C ALA A 106 -9.35 2.66 -4.93
N ILE A 107 -8.45 1.80 -5.38
CA ILE A 107 -7.05 1.78 -4.92
C ILE A 107 -6.18 2.12 -6.12
N TYR A 108 -5.38 3.17 -5.98
CA TYR A 108 -4.47 3.65 -7.03
C TYR A 108 -3.03 3.38 -6.63
N PHE A 109 -2.27 2.82 -7.54
CA PHE A 109 -0.82 2.66 -7.47
C PHE A 109 -0.23 3.51 -8.59
N MET A 110 0.59 4.49 -8.26
CA MET A 110 1.34 5.28 -9.25
C MET A 110 2.82 5.02 -9.05
N ALA A 111 3.44 4.30 -9.98
CA ALA A 111 4.84 3.89 -9.92
C ALA A 111 5.73 4.85 -10.70
N PHE A 112 6.72 5.43 -10.04
CA PHE A 112 7.67 6.36 -10.63
C PHE A 112 9.05 5.73 -10.83
N TRP A 113 9.77 6.21 -11.85
CA TRP A 113 11.07 5.66 -12.24
C TRP A 113 12.18 5.81 -11.19
N ASP A 114 12.00 6.68 -10.20
CA ASP A 114 12.93 6.82 -9.07
C ASP A 114 12.69 5.79 -7.94
N GLY A 115 11.70 4.89 -8.15
CA GLY A 115 11.41 3.77 -7.28
C GLY A 115 10.33 4.04 -6.23
N GLU A 116 9.75 5.24 -6.19
CA GLU A 116 8.61 5.53 -5.33
C GLU A 116 7.30 5.05 -5.97
N ILE A 117 6.44 4.43 -5.16
CA ILE A 117 5.09 4.05 -5.55
C ILE A 117 4.12 4.78 -4.64
N TYR A 118 3.34 5.73 -5.18
CA TYR A 118 2.24 6.32 -4.41
C TYR A 118 1.08 5.34 -4.36
N VAL A 119 0.57 5.08 -3.16
CA VAL A 119 -0.62 4.29 -2.94
C VAL A 119 -1.70 5.18 -2.32
N THR A 120 -2.80 5.34 -3.06
CA THR A 120 -4.03 5.94 -2.56
C THR A 120 -5.07 4.85 -2.42
N ASP A 121 -5.32 4.41 -1.19
CA ASP A 121 -6.33 3.42 -0.86
C ASP A 121 -7.55 4.15 -0.27
N GLU A 122 -8.50 4.49 -1.13
CA GLU A 122 -9.73 5.18 -0.71
C GLU A 122 -10.61 4.27 0.15
N TYR A 123 -10.56 2.96 -0.08
CA TYR A 123 -11.34 1.97 0.65
C TYR A 123 -10.99 1.96 2.15
N SER A 124 -9.69 2.04 2.47
CA SER A 124 -9.22 2.12 3.86
C SER A 124 -8.86 3.53 4.33
N SER A 125 -9.06 4.55 3.48
CA SER A 125 -8.69 5.96 3.73
C SER A 125 -7.21 6.13 4.09
N LYS A 126 -6.33 5.42 3.37
CA LYS A 126 -4.87 5.45 3.59
C LYS A 126 -4.15 6.02 2.37
N TYR A 127 -3.11 6.81 2.66
CA TYR A 127 -2.27 7.45 1.65
C TYR A 127 -0.81 7.31 2.07
N TYR A 128 -0.01 6.61 1.26
CA TYR A 128 1.38 6.30 1.61
C TYR A 128 2.22 6.04 0.36
N SER A 129 3.53 6.01 0.56
CA SER A 129 4.50 5.57 -0.44
C SER A 129 5.09 4.23 -0.08
N LEU A 130 5.40 3.45 -1.11
CA LEU A 130 6.18 2.22 -1.02
C LEU A 130 7.46 2.33 -1.86
N TYR A 131 8.45 1.53 -1.49
CA TYR A 131 9.74 1.42 -2.19
C TYR A 131 10.12 -0.06 -2.34
N ASP A 132 9.17 -0.89 -2.81
CA ASP A 132 9.42 -2.30 -3.11
C ASP A 132 9.74 -2.46 -4.60
N THR A 133 11.00 -2.81 -4.91
CA THR A 133 11.49 -2.96 -6.28
C THR A 133 10.78 -4.08 -7.06
N ARG A 134 10.29 -5.12 -6.38
CA ARG A 134 9.58 -6.22 -7.05
C ARG A 134 8.20 -5.73 -7.51
N LEU A 135 7.48 -5.02 -6.64
CA LEU A 135 6.20 -4.40 -6.98
C LEU A 135 6.37 -3.36 -8.09
N LEU A 136 7.39 -2.51 -7.99
CA LEU A 136 7.72 -1.52 -9.00
C LEU A 136 7.91 -2.16 -10.39
N ASN A 137 8.78 -3.18 -10.47
CA ASN A 137 9.08 -3.85 -11.72
C ASN A 137 7.87 -4.59 -12.29
N TYR A 138 7.00 -5.14 -11.43
CA TYR A 138 5.76 -5.78 -11.88
C TYR A 138 4.81 -4.76 -12.51
N ILE A 139 4.62 -3.60 -11.88
CA ILE A 139 3.77 -2.52 -12.40
C ILE A 139 4.33 -2.01 -13.75
N PHE A 140 5.64 -1.75 -13.84
CA PHE A 140 6.27 -1.35 -15.09
C PHE A 140 6.14 -2.42 -16.18
N GLY A 141 6.32 -3.70 -15.85
CA GLY A 141 6.14 -4.78 -16.81
C GLY A 141 4.71 -4.83 -17.38
N MET A 142 3.70 -4.58 -16.55
CA MET A 142 2.31 -4.45 -17.03
C MET A 142 2.11 -3.22 -17.93
N GLY A 143 2.74 -2.09 -17.60
CA GLY A 143 2.70 -0.87 -18.42
C GLY A 143 3.40 -1.04 -19.77
N GLU A 144 4.57 -1.67 -19.81
CA GLU A 144 5.33 -1.93 -21.05
C GLU A 144 4.54 -2.80 -22.05
N CYS A 145 3.73 -3.75 -21.57
CA CYS A 145 2.86 -4.54 -22.42
C CYS A 145 1.88 -3.69 -23.26
N LEU A 146 1.54 -2.47 -22.81
CA LEU A 146 0.68 -1.55 -23.57
C LEU A 146 1.30 -1.17 -24.92
N TYR A 147 2.61 -0.95 -24.97
CA TYR A 147 3.32 -0.57 -26.20
C TYR A 147 3.53 -1.75 -27.15
N SER A 148 3.59 -2.98 -26.62
CA SER A 148 3.68 -4.19 -27.44
C SER A 148 2.37 -4.53 -28.17
N LYS A 149 1.24 -4.00 -27.72
CA LYS A 149 -0.09 -4.21 -28.34
C LYS A 149 -0.43 -3.19 -29.44
N VAL A 150 0.36 -2.12 -29.57
CA VAL A 150 0.14 -1.03 -30.53
C VAL A 150 1.02 -1.19 -31.79
N ASN A 151 2.03 -2.06 -31.75
CA ASN A 151 2.91 -2.42 -32.88
C ASN A 151 2.56 -3.80 -33.43
#